data_AF-R7LCD5-F1
#
_entry.id   AF-R7LCD5-F1
#
_cell.length_a   1.000
_cell.length_b   1.000
_cell.length_c   1.000
_cell.angle_alpha   90.00
_cell.angle_beta   90.00
_cell.angle_gamma   90.00
#
_symmetry.space_group_name_H-M   'P 1'
#
loop_
_entity.id
_entity.type
_entity.pdbx_description
1 polymer ?
#
loop_
_entity_poly.entity_id
_entity_poly.type
_entity_poly.pdbx_seq_one_letter_code
_entity_poly.pdbx_strand_id
1 'polypeptide(L)' 'MKRTKLNTNLDDELSLNRSSVYQEFLAEREEILKHKWLESEKAGHDIGYERALLDWIINHREKWRSAHRRKRA' A
#
# COMPACT_ATOMS: atom_id res chain seq x y z
N MET A 1 41.01 9.71 -3.51
CA MET A 1 39.53 9.72 -3.60
C MET A 1 39.08 8.64 -4.57
N LYS A 2 38.47 7.53 -4.11
CA LYS A 2 37.92 6.48 -4.99
C LYS A 2 36.40 6.53 -4.91
N ARG A 3 35.75 6.82 -6.03
CA ARG A 3 34.30 6.89 -6.18
C ARG A 3 33.71 5.46 -6.20
N THR A 4 32.86 5.21 -5.21
CA THR A 4 31.59 4.47 -5.23
C THR A 4 31.35 3.39 -6.29
N LYS A 5 31.09 2.16 -5.83
CA LYS A 5 30.11 1.25 -6.45
C LYS A 5 29.21 0.71 -5.34
N LEU A 6 28.05 1.35 -5.12
CA LEU A 6 26.92 0.68 -4.49
C LEU A 6 26.40 -0.32 -5.53
N ASN A 7 26.83 -1.58 -5.42
CA ASN A 7 26.12 -2.69 -6.06
C ASN A 7 24.92 -2.98 -5.18
N THR A 8 23.75 -2.46 -5.54
CA THR A 8 22.49 -2.81 -4.89
C THR A 8 21.53 -3.39 -5.92
N ASN A 9 21.45 -4.72 -5.91
CA ASN A 9 20.19 -5.43 -5.66
C ASN A 9 19.00 -5.18 -6.61
N LEU A 10 19.24 -5.07 -7.92
CA LEU A 10 18.17 -5.20 -8.93
C LEU A 10 17.47 -6.57 -8.87
N ASP A 11 18.21 -7.63 -8.52
CA ASP A 11 17.66 -8.98 -8.38
C ASP A 11 16.76 -9.14 -7.16
N ASP A 12 17.06 -8.45 -6.04
CA ASP A 12 16.18 -8.43 -4.86
C ASP A 12 14.87 -7.70 -5.17
N GLU A 13 14.93 -6.58 -5.88
CA GLU A 13 13.75 -5.81 -6.31
C GLU A 13 12.87 -6.64 -7.26
N LEU A 14 13.47 -7.40 -8.18
CA LEU A 14 12.77 -8.34 -9.07
C LEU A 14 12.17 -9.55 -8.31
N SER A 15 12.83 -10.04 -7.27
CA SER A 15 12.33 -11.16 -6.47
C SER A 15 11.15 -10.76 -5.57
N LEU A 16 11.21 -9.56 -4.98
CA LEU A 16 10.11 -8.99 -4.19
C LEU A 16 8.90 -8.69 -5.07
N ASN A 17 9.10 -8.18 -6.29
CA ASN A 17 8.05 -7.95 -7.28
C ASN A 17 7.25 -9.22 -7.64
N ARG A 18 7.85 -10.41 -7.54
CA ARG A 18 7.17 -11.70 -7.76
C ARG A 18 6.56 -12.30 -6.49
N SER A 19 6.87 -11.76 -5.31
CA SER A 19 6.35 -12.26 -4.06
C SER A 19 4.89 -11.82 -3.87
N SER A 20 4.02 -12.75 -3.44
CA SER A 20 2.62 -12.42 -3.16
C SER A 20 2.47 -11.32 -2.10
N VAL A 21 3.47 -11.20 -1.21
CA VAL A 21 3.51 -10.19 -0.15
C VAL A 21 3.62 -8.77 -0.72
N TYR A 22 4.47 -8.56 -1.72
CA TYR A 22 4.59 -7.23 -2.35
C TYR A 22 3.34 -6.86 -3.13
N GLN A 23 2.73 -7.83 -3.81
CA GLN A 23 1.44 -7.61 -4.50
C GLN A 23 0.32 -7.25 -3.51
N GLU A 24 0.27 -7.92 -2.35
CA GLU A 24 -0.66 -7.58 -1.28
C GLU A 24 -0.42 -6.17 -0.72
N PHE A 25 0.85 -5.76 -0.57
CA PHE A 25 1.20 -4.40 -0.18
C PHE A 25 0.75 -3.36 -1.20
N LEU A 26 0.94 -3.63 -2.50
CA LEU A 26 0.48 -2.72 -3.56
C LEU A 26 -1.05 -2.59 -3.56
N ALA A 27 -1.76 -3.71 -3.44
CA ALA A 27 -3.23 -3.71 -3.36
C ALA A 27 -3.73 -2.98 -2.11
N GLU A 28 -3.06 -3.14 -0.97
CA GLU A 28 -3.37 -2.43 0.28
C GLU A 28 -3.14 -0.92 0.13
N ARG A 29 -2.03 -0.52 -0.50
CA ARG A 29 -1.73 0.89 -0.80
C ARG A 29 -2.76 1.52 -1.74
N GLU A 30 -3.18 0.82 -2.79
CA GLU A 30 -4.22 1.30 -3.69
C GLU A 30 -5.56 1.51 -2.97
N GLU A 31 -5.91 0.61 -2.04
CA GLU A 31 -7.12 0.76 -1.24
C GLU A 31 -7.07 2.00 -0.35
N ILE A 32 -5.93 2.26 0.31
CA ILE A 32 -5.73 3.45 1.13
C ILE A 32 -5.86 4.73 0.29
N LEU A 33 -5.32 4.74 -0.94
CA LEU A 33 -5.43 5.90 -1.83
C LEU A 33 -6.87 6.14 -2.27
N LYS A 34 -7.65 5.08 -2.55
CA LYS A 34 -9.08 5.20 -2.85
C LYS A 34 -9.86 5.75 -1.66
N HIS A 35 -9.58 5.24 -0.46
CA HIS A 35 -10.19 5.70 0.78
C HIS A 35 -9.91 7.19 1.02
N LYS A 36 -8.65 7.60 0.87
CA LYS A 36 -8.25 9.01 0.96
C LYS A 36 -9.04 9.88 -0.01
N TRP A 37 -9.18 9.45 -1.26
CA TRP A 37 -9.89 10.22 -2.28
C TRP A 37 -11.37 10.39 -1.90
N LEU A 38 -12.06 9.30 -1.55
CA LEU A 38 -13.47 9.33 -1.14
C LEU A 38 -13.71 10.24 0.07
N GLU A 39 -12.87 10.13 1.10
CA GLU A 39 -13.01 10.96 2.30
C GLU A 39 -12.63 12.42 2.01
N SER A 40 -11.70 12.68 1.08
CA SER A 40 -11.38 14.04 0.65
C SER A 40 -12.54 14.68 -0.13
N GLU A 41 -13.20 13.91 -1.00
CA GLU A 41 -14.40 14.37 -1.71
C GLU A 41 -15.54 14.68 -0.73
N LYS A 42 -15.74 13.79 0.26
CA LYS A 42 -16.77 13.97 1.28
C LYS A 42 -16.50 15.14 2.22
N ALA A 43 -15.24 15.40 2.55
CA ALA A 43 -14.83 16.53 3.38
C ALA A 43 -14.80 17.86 2.61
N GLY A 44 -14.80 17.82 1.27
CA GLY A 44 -14.64 19.01 0.43
C GLY A 44 -13.23 19.62 0.47
N HIS A 45 -12.26 18.91 1.05
CA HIS A 45 -10.85 19.29 1.08
C HIS A 45 -9.97 18.04 1.21
N ASP A 46 -8.68 18.13 0.85
CA ASP A 46 -7.77 17.00 1.08
C ASP A 46 -7.60 16.76 2.58
N ILE A 47 -7.97 15.56 3.03
CA ILE A 47 -7.83 15.14 4.43
C ILE A 47 -6.38 14.76 4.79
N GLY A 48 -5.51 14.60 3.79
CA GLY A 48 -4.14 14.16 3.94
C GLY A 48 -3.99 12.64 3.98
N TYR A 49 -2.82 12.16 3.56
CA TYR A 49 -2.53 10.72 3.49
C TYR A 49 -2.50 10.06 4.86
N GLU A 50 -1.87 10.70 5.85
CA GLU A 50 -1.68 10.14 7.18
C GLU A 50 -3.01 9.93 7.93
N ARG A 51 -3.94 10.90 7.78
CA ARG A 51 -5.28 10.78 8.37
C ARG A 51 -6.11 9.69 7.70
N ALA A 52 -6.07 9.61 6.37
CA ALA A 52 -6.71 8.53 5.62
C ALA A 52 -6.14 7.16 5.98
N LEU A 53 -4.82 7.07 6.15
CA LEU A 53 -4.13 5.84 6.52
C LEU A 53 -4.55 5.35 7.91
N LEU A 54 -4.56 6.23 8.91
CA LEU A 54 -4.97 5.89 10.27
C LEU A 54 -6.42 5.40 10.29
N ASP A 55 -7.33 6.14 9.65
CA ASP A 55 -8.74 5.74 9.56
C ASP A 55 -8.91 4.40 8.85
N TRP A 56 -8.20 4.18 7.75
CA TRP A 56 -8.25 2.94 7.00
C TRP A 56 -7.73 1.75 7.82
N ILE A 57 -6.60 1.91 8.53
CA ILE A 57 -6.03 0.87 9.40
C ILE A 57 -7.01 0.45 10.49
N ILE A 58 -7.69 1.42 11.11
CA ILE A 58 -8.61 1.17 12.23
C ILE A 58 -9.92 0.55 11.74
N ASN A 59 -10.53 1.09 10.67
CA ASN A 59 -11.92 0.80 10.32
C ASN A 59 -12.09 -0.17 9.14
N HIS A 60 -11.10 -0.26 8.25
CA HIS A 60 -11.27 -0.92 6.93
C HIS A 60 -10.34 -2.12 6.74
N ARG A 61 -9.12 -2.06 7.28
CA ARG A 61 -8.05 -3.04 7.01
C ARG A 61 -8.42 -4.49 7.29
N GLU A 62 -9.04 -4.77 8.43
CA GLU A 62 -9.37 -6.14 8.83
C GLU A 62 -10.41 -6.78 7.88
N LYS A 63 -11.45 -6.00 7.54
CA LYS A 63 -12.49 -6.41 6.59
C LYS A 63 -11.91 -6.62 5.19
N TRP A 64 -11.06 -5.69 4.75
CA TRP A 64 -10.39 -5.78 3.45
C TRP A 64 -9.52 -7.03 3.37
N ARG A 65 -8.64 -7.28 4.36
CA ARG A 65 -7.80 -8.50 4.40
C ARG A 65 -8.63 -9.78 4.39
N SER A 66 -9.74 -9.82 5.12
CA SER A 66 -10.61 -11.00 5.16
C SER A 66 -11.37 -11.23 3.85
N ALA A 67 -11.76 -10.16 3.14
CA ALA A 67 -12.31 -10.27 1.79
C ALA A 67 -11.25 -10.68 0.76
N HIS A 68 -10.03 -10.13 0.86
CA HIS A 68 -8.94 -10.40 -0.06
C HIS A 68 -8.44 -11.85 0.05
N ARG A 69 -8.37 -12.41 1.26
CA ARG A 69 -8.06 -13.84 1.48
C ARG A 69 -9.11 -14.76 0.87
N ARG A 70 -10.39 -14.41 0.99
CA ARG A 70 -11.49 -15.19 0.38
C ARG A 70 -11.47 -15.15 -1.16
N LYS A 71 -11.00 -14.05 -1.77
CA LYS A 71 -10.82 -13.94 -3.22
C LYS A 71 -9.74 -14.86 -3.79
N ARG A 72 -8.83 -15.38 -2.94
CA ARG A 72 -7.71 -16.24 -3.35
C ARG A 72 -7.96 -17.73 -3.11
N ALA A 73 -8.99 -18.09 -2.35
CA ALA A 73 -9.41 -19.48 -2.13
C ALA A 73 -10.39 -19.92 -3.22
#